data_AF-A0AAU2EMS7-F1
#
_entry.id   AF-A0AAU2EMS7-F1
#
_cell.length_a   1.000
_cell.length_b   1.000
_cell.length_c   1.000
_cell.angle_alpha   90.00
_cell.angle_beta   90.00
_cell.angle_gamma   90.00
#
_symmetry.space_group_name_H-M   'P 1'
#
loop_
_entity.id
_entity.type
_entity.pdbx_description
1 polymer ?
#
loop_
_entity_poly.entity_id
_entity_poly.type
_entity_poly.pdbx_seq_one_letter_code
_entity_poly.pdbx_strand_id
1 'polypeptide(L)' 'MLLIRIAETTCDDTWLNLREELERIHVGTFAGPAGTFRQRTETSTAQRAILAKLSVAEPKRIITLEPGTAA' A
#
# COMPACT_ATOMS: atom_id res chain seq x y z
N MET A 1 -11.04 -19.61 -9.42
CA MET A 1 -9.83 -18.74 -9.36
C MET A 1 -8.91 -19.26 -8.26
N LEU A 2 -7.74 -19.78 -8.60
CA LEU A 2 -6.84 -20.44 -7.63
C LEU A 2 -6.19 -19.44 -6.65
N LEU A 3 -5.73 -18.29 -7.15
CA LEU A 3 -5.02 -17.29 -6.32
C LEU A 3 -5.89 -16.69 -5.21
N ILE A 4 -7.16 -16.41 -5.51
CA ILE A 4 -8.11 -15.92 -4.52
C ILE A 4 -8.25 -16.93 -3.38
N ARG A 5 -8.37 -18.22 -3.72
CA ARG A 5 -8.53 -19.25 -2.70
C ARG A 5 -7.29 -19.42 -1.84
N ILE A 6 -6.10 -19.36 -2.46
CA ILE A 6 -4.83 -19.36 -1.71
C ILE A 6 -4.84 -18.20 -0.72
N ALA A 7 -5.12 -16.98 -1.16
CA ALA A 7 -5.13 -15.80 -0.28
C ALA A 7 -6.10 -15.95 0.89
N GLU A 8 -7.33 -16.42 0.63
CA GLU A 8 -8.32 -16.68 1.68
C GLU A 8 -7.82 -17.71 2.70
N THR A 9 -7.28 -18.85 2.23
CA THR A 9 -6.79 -19.92 3.11
C THR A 9 -5.51 -19.55 3.87
N THR A 10 -4.62 -18.76 3.26
CA THR A 10 -3.38 -18.32 3.89
C THR A 10 -3.63 -17.24 4.94
N CYS A 11 -4.59 -16.35 4.69
CA CYS A 11 -4.93 -15.26 5.61
C CYS A 11 -5.98 -15.64 6.65
N ASP A 12 -6.72 -16.73 6.44
CA ASP A 12 -7.89 -17.14 7.22
C ASP A 12 -8.98 -16.04 7.25
N ASP A 13 -9.25 -15.47 6.07
CA ASP A 13 -10.24 -14.40 5.89
C ASP A 13 -10.85 -14.48 4.48
N THR A 14 -11.94 -13.74 4.24
CA THR A 14 -12.61 -13.70 2.94
C THR A 14 -11.89 -12.77 1.96
N TRP A 15 -11.99 -13.08 0.66
CA TRP A 15 -11.41 -12.23 -0.36
C TRP A 15 -11.94 -10.79 -0.31
N LEU A 16 -13.22 -10.61 0.02
CA LEU A 16 -13.84 -9.29 0.14
C LEU A 16 -13.11 -8.43 1.18
N ASN A 17 -12.91 -8.96 2.38
CA ASN A 17 -12.26 -8.26 3.48
C ASN A 17 -10.79 -7.94 3.17
N LEU A 18 -10.06 -8.94 2.66
CA LEU A 18 -8.64 -8.80 2.31
C LEU A 18 -8.45 -7.72 1.25
N ARG A 19 -9.29 -7.75 0.21
CA ARG A 19 -9.26 -6.75 -0.87
C ARG A 19 -9.58 -5.36 -0.34
N GLU A 20 -10.65 -5.21 0.44
CA GLU A 20 -11.02 -3.90 1.00
C GLU A 20 -9.92 -3.30 1.88
N GLU A 21 -9.26 -4.12 2.70
CA GLU A 21 -8.19 -3.64 3.57
C GLU A 21 -6.94 -3.23 2.76
N LEU A 22 -6.56 -4.00 1.74
CA LEU A 22 -5.42 -3.68 0.88
C LEU A 22 -5.70 -2.51 -0.06
N GLU A 23 -6.94 -2.36 -0.57
CA GLU A 23 -7.34 -1.24 -1.42
C GLU A 23 -7.24 0.11 -0.69
N ARG A 24 -7.31 0.14 0.65
CA ARG A 24 -7.10 1.36 1.44
C ARG A 24 -5.66 1.91 1.35
N ILE A 25 -4.69 1.14 0.84
CA ILE A 25 -3.34 1.63 0.55
C ILE A 25 -3.39 2.49 -0.71
N HIS A 26 -3.42 3.82 -0.53
CA HIS A 26 -3.51 4.79 -1.62
C HIS A 26 -2.26 5.63 -1.72
N VAL A 27 -1.99 6.20 -2.90
CA VAL A 27 -0.91 7.16 -3.12
C VAL A 27 -1.45 8.58 -3.09
N GLY A 28 -0.95 9.39 -2.16
CA GLY A 28 -1.17 10.84 -2.12
C GLY A 28 -0.03 11.57 -2.83
N THR A 29 -0.39 12.63 -3.56
CA THR A 29 0.56 13.60 -4.12
C THR A 29 0.53 14.85 -3.27
N PHE A 30 1.69 15.27 -2.79
CA PHE A 30 1.87 16.46 -1.97
C PHE A 30 2.79 17.41 -2.72
N ALA A 31 2.34 18.65 -2.93
CA ALA A 31 3.10 19.69 -3.61
C ALA A 31 3.30 20.88 -2.68
N GLY A 32 4.50 21.46 -2.69
CA GLY A 32 4.84 22.66 -1.95
C GLY A 32 5.99 23.42 -2.62
N PRO A 33 6.40 24.58 -2.06
CA PRO A 33 7.46 25.41 -2.65
C PRO A 33 8.80 24.69 -2.81
N ALA A 34 9.08 23.70 -1.95
CA ALA A 34 10.29 22.89 -2.00
C ALA A 34 10.21 21.71 -3.00
N GLY A 35 9.08 21.50 -3.66
CA GLY A 35 8.88 20.42 -4.64
C GLY A 35 7.61 19.60 -4.45
N THR A 36 7.53 18.51 -5.20
CA THR A 36 6.41 17.56 -5.20
C THR A 36 6.91 16.20 -4.73
N PHE A 37 6.18 15.54 -3.84
CA PHE A 37 6.44 14.16 -3.48
C PHE A 37 5.17 13.32 -3.50
N ARG A 38 5.34 12.05 -3.86
CA ARG A 38 4.26 11.06 -3.90
C ARG A 38 4.54 10.01 -2.84
N GLN A 39 3.64 9.93 -1.87
CA GLN A 39 3.75 9.00 -0.76
C GLN A 39 2.48 8.18 -0.65
N ARG A 40 2.61 6.89 -0.35
CA ARG A 40 1.44 6.10 0.04
C ARG A 40 0.97 6.43 1.46
N THR A 41 -0.30 6.11 1.73
CA THR A 41 -0.87 6.11 3.08
C THR A 41 -0.06 5.19 4.00
N GLU A 42 -0.09 5.51 5.29
CA GLU A 42 0.55 4.68 6.29
C GLU A 42 -0.11 3.30 6.34
N THR A 43 0.72 2.25 6.33
CA THR A 43 0.19 0.89 6.39
C THR A 43 -0.38 0.62 7.78
N SER A 44 -1.61 0.14 7.85
CA SER A 44 -2.21 -0.34 9.09
C SER A 44 -1.53 -1.62 9.57
N THR A 45 -1.70 -1.97 10.85
CA THR A 45 -1.21 -3.26 11.38
C THR A 45 -1.90 -4.44 10.68
N ALA A 46 -3.18 -4.30 10.32
CA ALA A 46 -3.92 -5.33 9.58
C ALA A 46 -3.34 -5.53 8.16
N GLN A 47 -3.07 -4.45 7.44
CA GLN A 47 -2.42 -4.51 6.12
C GLN A 47 -1.03 -5.15 6.19
N ARG A 48 -0.20 -4.79 7.18
CA ARG A 48 1.11 -5.44 7.39
C ARG A 48 0.99 -6.94 7.65
N ALA A 49 0.01 -7.35 8.46
CA ALA A 49 -0.24 -8.76 8.74
C ALA A 49 -0.65 -9.54 7.48
N ILE A 50 -1.53 -8.98 6.65
CA ILE A 50 -1.95 -9.60 5.38
C ILE A 50 -0.75 -9.77 4.45
N LEU A 51 0.03 -8.70 4.24
CA LEU A 51 1.22 -8.73 3.37
C LEU A 51 2.25 -9.77 3.86
N ALA A 52 2.49 -9.83 5.18
CA ALA A 52 3.40 -10.80 5.77
C ALA A 52 2.91 -12.25 5.59
N LYS A 53 1.63 -12.54 5.85
CA LYS A 53 1.05 -13.88 5.65
C LYS A 53 1.17 -14.34 4.20
N LEU A 54 0.99 -13.42 3.25
CA LEU A 54 1.11 -13.70 1.81
C LEU A 54 2.57 -13.70 1.31
N SER A 55 3.56 -13.45 2.18
CA SER A 55 4.97 -13.28 1.81
C SER A 55 5.19 -12.21 0.72
N VAL A 56 4.38 -11.15 0.74
CA VAL A 56 4.46 -10.01 -0.17
C VAL A 56 5.18 -8.85 0.54
N ALA A 57 6.17 -8.27 -0.12
CA ALA A 57 6.88 -7.13 0.42
C ALA A 57 5.95 -5.90 0.54
N GLU A 58 6.11 -5.14 1.62
CA GLU A 58 5.38 -3.89 1.79
C GLU A 58 5.75 -2.89 0.69
N PRO A 59 4.76 -2.23 0.05
CA PRO A 59 5.05 -1.24 -0.99
C PRO A 59 5.95 -0.12 -0.46
N LYS A 60 6.77 0.46 -1.34
CA LYS A 60 7.64 1.60 -0.98
C LYS A 60 6.80 2.76 -0.44
N ARG A 61 7.24 3.37 0.66
CA ARG A 61 6.53 4.50 1.28
C ARG A 61 6.53 5.72 0.36
N ILE A 62 7.70 6.11 -0.13
CA ILE A 62 7.87 7.22 -1.06
C ILE A 62 8.11 6.65 -2.45
N ILE A 63 7.33 7.12 -3.41
CA ILE A 63 7.34 6.62 -4.80
C ILE A 63 8.10 7.58 -5.69
N THR A 64 7.92 8.89 -5.48
CA THR A 64 8.54 9.93 -6.29
C THR A 64 8.86 11.13 -5.40
N LEU A 65 10.03 11.73 -5.62
CA LEU A 65 10.48 12.98 -5.00
C LEU A 65 11.00 13.86 -6.14
N GLU A 66 10.36 14.99 -6.35
CA GLU A 66 10.72 15.99 -7.36
C GLU A 66 11.05 17.30 -6.63
N PRO A 67 12.28 17.82 -6.73
CA PRO A 67 12.64 19.07 -6.10
C PRO A 67 11.91 20.24 -6.77
N GLY A 68 11.53 21.23 -5.97
CA GLY A 68 11.01 22.50 -6.46
C GLY A 68 12.13 23.28 -7.12
N THR A 69 11.85 23.90 -8.26
CA THR A 69 12.80 24.80 -8.90
C THR A 69 13.00 26.01 -7.99
N ALA A 70 14.18 26.14 -7.40
CA ALA A 70 14.58 27.35 -6.68
C ALA A 70 14.57 28.53 -7.65
N ALA A 71 13.85 29.61 -7.28
CA ALA A 71 13.84 30.88 -8.00
C ALA A 71 15.12 31.68 -7.72
#